data_AF-A0A821QDG8-F1
#
_entry.id   AF-A0A821QDG8-F1
#
_cell.length_a   1.000
_cell.length_b   1.000
_cell.length_c   1.000
_cell.angle_alpha   90.00
_cell.angle_beta   90.00
_cell.angle_gamma   90.00
#
_symmetry.space_group_name_H-M   'P 1'
#
loop_
_entity.id
_entity.type
_entity.pdbx_description
1 polymer ?
#
loop_
_entity_poly.entity_id
_entity_poly.type
_entity_poly.pdbx_seq_one_letter_code
_entity_poly.pdbx_strand_id
1 'polypeptide(L)'
;RPNNNKQKNAFPPNFVHSLDSTHMMMTALQCARNGITFVSVHDSFWTHACDVDRLSQYCREQFVSLHKEPLLEILSRDLLSKYEFKS
;
A
#
# COMPACT_ATOMS: atom_id res chain seq x y z
N ARG A 1 -17.73 -23.64 1.38
CA ARG A 1 -17.93 -22.80 0.17
C ARG A 1 -17.72 -21.34 0.58
N PRO A 2 -17.07 -20.49 -0.24
CA PRO A 2 -16.92 -19.07 0.08
C PRO A 2 -18.27 -18.38 0.21
N ASN A 3 -18.38 -17.36 1.07
CA ASN A 3 -19.56 -16.52 1.16
C ASN A 3 -19.47 -15.42 0.09
N ASN A 4 -20.21 -15.56 -1.00
CA ASN A 4 -20.15 -14.67 -2.15
C ASN A 4 -20.45 -13.21 -1.79
N ASN A 5 -21.43 -12.96 -0.91
CA ASN A 5 -21.80 -11.59 -0.52
C ASN A 5 -20.70 -10.94 0.32
N LYS A 6 -20.10 -11.68 1.26
CA LYS A 6 -18.97 -11.17 2.04
C LYS A 6 -17.75 -10.89 1.15
N GLN A 7 -17.44 -11.77 0.21
CA GLN A 7 -16.28 -11.58 -0.70
C GLN A 7 -16.46 -10.35 -1.60
N LYS A 8 -17.63 -10.19 -2.23
CA LYS A 8 -17.94 -9.03 -3.07
C LYS A 8 -17.83 -7.71 -2.31
N ASN A 9 -18.37 -7.65 -1.09
CA ASN A 9 -18.40 -6.41 -0.30
C ASN A 9 -17.07 -6.10 0.38
N ALA A 10 -16.30 -7.14 0.75
CA ALA A 10 -15.02 -6.95 1.44
C ALA A 10 -13.86 -6.67 0.48
N PHE A 11 -13.99 -6.99 -0.80
CA PHE A 11 -12.89 -6.84 -1.75
C PHE A 11 -12.43 -5.38 -1.92
N PRO A 12 -13.31 -4.40 -2.22
CA PRO A 12 -12.88 -3.01 -2.38
C PRO A 12 -12.14 -2.43 -1.15
N PRO A 13 -12.66 -2.51 0.10
CA PRO A 13 -11.94 -1.96 1.24
C PRO A 13 -10.63 -2.71 1.53
N ASN A 14 -10.61 -4.04 1.37
CA ASN A 14 -9.37 -4.81 1.59
C ASN A 14 -8.28 -4.48 0.57
N PHE A 15 -8.67 -4.19 -0.67
CA PHE A 15 -7.72 -3.78 -1.70
C PHE A 15 -7.10 -2.42 -1.36
N VAL A 16 -7.90 -1.43 -0.99
CA VAL A 16 -7.40 -0.11 -0.55
C VAL A 16 -6.48 -0.25 0.66
N HIS A 17 -6.88 -1.00 1.69
CA HIS A 17 -6.04 -1.25 2.86
C HIS A 17 -4.70 -1.93 2.51
N SER A 18 -4.68 -2.78 1.49
CA SER A 18 -3.42 -3.40 1.03
C SER A 18 -2.49 -2.39 0.37
N LEU A 19 -3.03 -1.37 -0.32
CA LEU A 19 -2.25 -0.27 -0.88
C LEU A 19 -1.74 0.67 0.21
N ASP A 20 -2.56 1.01 1.20
CA ASP A 20 -2.14 1.80 2.36
C ASP A 20 -0.98 1.10 3.11
N SER A 21 -1.08 -0.22 3.28
CA SER A 21 -0.04 -1.03 3.89
C SER A 21 1.25 -1.05 3.05
N THR A 22 1.12 -1.09 1.73
CA THR A 22 2.24 -1.06 0.80
C THR A 22 2.95 0.30 0.85
N HIS A 23 2.20 1.39 0.83
CA HIS A 23 2.72 2.76 0.94
C HIS A 23 3.45 3.00 2.26
N MET A 24 2.87 2.53 3.37
CA MET A 24 3.49 2.56 4.69
C MET A 24 4.83 1.82 4.69
N MET A 25 4.88 0.60 4.13
CA MET A 25 6.10 -0.19 4.08
C MET A 25 7.18 0.45 3.20
N MET A 26 6.82 0.99 2.03
CA MET A 26 7.73 1.73 1.16
C MET A 26 8.35 2.93 1.90
N THR A 27 7.52 3.69 2.62
CA THR A 27 7.96 4.85 3.41
C THR A 27 8.87 4.43 4.55
N ALA A 28 8.54 3.36 5.28
CA ALA A 28 9.34 2.81 6.37
C ALA A 28 10.73 2.35 5.89
N LEU A 29 10.79 1.65 4.75
CA LEU A 29 12.05 1.21 4.15
C LEU A 29 12.92 2.39 3.72
N GLN A 30 12.32 3.44 3.16
CA GLN A 30 13.04 4.66 2.81
C GLN A 30 13.58 5.38 4.05
N CYS A 31 12.80 5.45 5.14
CA CYS A 31 13.24 6.00 6.41
C CYS A 31 14.42 5.20 6.98
N ALA A 32 14.32 3.87 7.01
CA ALA A 32 15.37 2.97 7.52
C ALA A 32 16.70 3.14 6.75
N ARG A 33 16.64 3.25 5.43
CA ARG A 33 17.83 3.49 4.58
C ARG A 33 18.53 4.82 4.86
N ASN A 34 17.80 5.79 5.39
CA ASN A 34 18.30 7.14 5.69
C ASN A 34 18.51 7.38 7.19
N GLY A 35 18.47 6.33 8.02
CA GLY A 35 18.68 6.43 9.46
C GLY A 35 17.57 7.16 10.23
N ILE A 36 16.37 7.25 9.66
CA ILE A 36 15.21 7.88 10.31
C ILE A 36 14.42 6.79 11.06
N THR A 37 14.23 7.00 12.38
CA THR A 37 13.32 6.17 13.18
C THR A 37 11.89 6.36 12.68
N PHE A 38 11.22 5.27 12.28
CA PHE A 38 9.86 5.31 11.76
C PHE A 38 8.96 4.38 12.57
N VAL A 39 7.78 4.86 12.93
CA VAL A 39 6.67 4.06 13.48
C VAL A 39 5.38 4.46 12.77
N SER A 40 4.50 3.49 12.55
CA SER A 40 3.17 3.73 12.01
C SER A 40 2.10 3.21 12.98
N VAL A 41 1.03 3.99 13.11
CA VAL A 41 -0.26 3.53 13.62
C VAL A 41 -1.26 3.74 12.49
N HIS A 42 -1.47 2.70 11.68
CA HIS A 42 -2.27 2.78 10.46
C HIS A 42 -1.79 3.91 9.52
N ASP A 43 -2.61 4.93 9.33
CA ASP A 43 -2.39 6.11 8.46
C ASP A 43 -1.52 7.20 9.13
N SER A 44 -1.20 7.04 10.41
CA SER A 44 -0.42 8.01 11.18
C SER A 44 1.05 7.60 11.24
N PHE A 45 1.93 8.39 10.63
CA PHE A 45 3.37 8.12 10.55
C PHE A 45 4.16 9.01 11.51
N TRP A 46 4.97 8.39 12.36
CA TRP A 46 5.68 9.05 13.45
C TRP A 46 7.19 8.89 13.30
N THR A 47 7.92 9.94 13.69
CA THR A 47 9.38 10.01 13.76
C THR A 47 9.79 11.03 14.83
N HIS A 48 11.09 11.19 15.08
CA HIS A 48 11.61 12.28 15.91
C HIS A 48 11.34 13.64 15.26
N ALA A 49 11.10 14.67 16.08
CA ALA A 49 10.73 16.00 15.61
C ALA A 49 11.72 16.61 14.58
N CYS A 50 13.02 16.31 14.71
CA CYS A 50 14.05 16.77 13.79
C CYS A 50 13.96 16.17 12.37
N ASP A 51 13.25 15.06 12.18
CA ASP A 51 13.15 14.33 10.92
C ASP A 51 11.77 14.45 10.25
N VAL A 52 10.84 15.23 10.83
CA VAL A 52 9.47 15.37 10.33
C VAL A 52 9.44 15.86 8.88
N ASP A 53 10.27 16.83 8.52
CA ASP A 53 10.32 17.35 7.15
C ASP A 53 10.75 16.28 6.13
N ARG A 54 11.74 15.45 6.51
CA ARG A 54 12.22 14.35 5.68
C ARG A 54 11.19 13.23 5.56
N LEU A 55 10.55 12.85 6.67
CA LEU A 55 9.45 11.88 6.65
C LEU A 55 8.31 12.37 5.75
N SER A 56 7.95 13.64 5.84
CA SER A 56 6.92 14.29 5.04
C SER A 56 7.25 14.23 3.54
N GLN A 57 8.52 14.48 3.18
CA GLN A 57 9.01 14.32 1.82
C GLN A 57 8.90 12.87 1.34
N TYR A 58 9.44 11.90 2.09
CA TYR A 58 9.41 10.50 1.70
C TYR A 58 8.00 9.95 1.57
N CYS A 59 7.09 10.33 2.46
CA CYS A 59 5.68 9.95 2.39
C CYS A 59 5.07 10.34 1.04
N ARG A 60 5.25 11.59 0.58
CA ARG A 60 4.76 12.05 -0.73
C ARG A 60 5.43 11.36 -1.90
N GLU A 61 6.75 11.18 -1.84
CA GLU A 61 7.51 10.51 -2.90
C GLU A 61 7.05 9.07 -3.09
N GLN A 62 6.88 8.32 -1.99
CA GLN A 62 6.43 6.93 -2.06
C GLN A 62 4.96 6.82 -2.49
N PHE A 63 4.11 7.79 -2.13
CA PHE A 63 2.73 7.83 -2.59
C PHE A 63 2.66 7.98 -4.11
N VAL A 64 3.41 8.96 -4.65
CA VAL A 64 3.51 9.17 -6.09
C VAL A 64 4.10 7.95 -6.77
N SER A 65 5.17 7.36 -6.21
CA SER A 65 5.78 6.16 -6.78
C SER A 65 4.81 4.98 -6.85
N LEU A 66 4.01 4.75 -5.81
CA LEU A 66 3.04 3.65 -5.78
C LEU A 66 1.91 3.87 -6.80
N HIS A 67 1.34 5.06 -6.82
CA HIS A 67 0.17 5.36 -7.68
C HIS A 67 0.53 5.72 -9.13
N LYS A 68 1.82 5.84 -9.44
CA LYS A 68 2.29 5.94 -10.83
C LYS A 68 2.19 4.61 -11.57
N GLU A 69 2.19 3.50 -10.84
CA GLU A 69 1.98 2.18 -11.43
C GLU A 69 0.51 1.98 -11.85
N PRO A 70 0.23 1.25 -12.93
CA PRO A 70 -1.12 0.95 -13.39
C PRO A 70 -1.74 -0.17 -12.52
N LEU A 71 -2.02 0.14 -11.26
CA LEU A 71 -2.38 -0.84 -10.22
C LEU A 71 -3.65 -1.63 -10.56
N LEU A 72 -4.65 -0.99 -11.19
CA LEU A 72 -5.90 -1.65 -11.55
C LEU A 72 -5.73 -2.58 -12.75
N GLU A 73 -4.89 -2.22 -13.71
CA GLU A 73 -4.55 -3.04 -14.85
C GLU A 73 -3.72 -4.25 -14.42
N ILE A 74 -2.76 -4.05 -13.51
CA ILE A 74 -2.00 -5.14 -12.88
C ILE A 74 -2.95 -6.10 -12.17
N LEU A 75 -3.83 -5.59 -11.30
CA LEU A 75 -4.83 -6.38 -10.61
C LEU A 75 -5.75 -7.14 -11.57
N SER A 76 -6.23 -6.48 -12.62
CA SER A 76 -7.09 -7.09 -13.64
C SER A 76 -6.38 -8.26 -14.30
N ARG A 77 -5.14 -8.05 -14.77
CA ARG A 77 -4.32 -9.09 -15.39
C ARG A 77 -4.07 -10.26 -14.44
N ASP A 78 -3.75 -10.00 -13.17
CA ASP A 78 -3.47 -11.03 -12.18
C ASP A 78 -4.72 -11.87 -11.83
N LEU A 79 -5.90 -11.24 -11.81
CA LEU A 79 -7.17 -11.94 -11.62
C LEU A 79 -7.52 -12.78 -12.85
N LEU A 80 -7.36 -12.25 -14.06
CA LEU A 80 -7.60 -12.99 -15.30
C LEU A 80 -6.66 -14.19 -15.39
N SER A 81 -5.35 -14.01 -15.19
CA SER A 81 -4.38 -15.11 -15.26
C SER A 81 -4.64 -16.20 -14.22
N LYS A 82 -5.14 -15.84 -13.04
CA LYS A 82 -5.40 -16.79 -11.95
C LYS A 82 -6.72 -17.55 -12.10
N TYR A 83 -7.72 -16.96 -12.74
CA TYR A 83 -9.09 -17.49 -12.75
C TYR A 83 -9.65 -17.82 -14.15
N GLU A 84 -9.09 -17.31 -15.26
CA GLU A 84 -9.56 -17.64 -16.62
C GLU A 84 -9.21 -19.07 -17.07
N PHE A 85 -8.15 -19.70 -16.56
CA PHE A 85 -7.77 -21.07 -16.96
C PHE A 85 -8.56 -22.20 -16.28
N LYS A 86 -9.76 -21.90 -15.77
CA LYS A 86 -10.68 -22.91 -15.22
C LYS A 86 -12.04 -22.81 -15.90
N SER A 87 -12.07 -23.11 -17.20
CA SER A 87 -13.28 -23.58 -17.88
C SER A 87 -13.03 -24.94 -18.51
#